data_AF-A0AAU3L610-F1
#
_entry.id   AF-A0AAU3L610-F1
#
_cell.length_a   1.000
_cell.length_b   1.000
_cell.length_c   1.000
_cell.angle_alpha   90.00
_cell.angle_beta   90.00
_cell.angle_gamma   90.00
#
_symmetry.space_group_name_H-M   'P 1'
#
loop_
_entity.id
_entity.type
_entity.pdbx_description
1 polymer ?
#
loop_
_entity_poly.entity_id
_entity_poly.type
_entity_poly.pdbx_seq_one_letter_code
_entity_poly.pdbx_strand_id
1 'polypeptide(L)'
;MRAHNQLKGPIVLVWDNLHTHLMPQMKEFIAANEDWLTVFHFPPDAPDLNPQEGIWSLVKRTIGNLAAANLDQLAAAVKRSLKQTQNRSHLIDGCLIGTGLTLTS
;
A
#
# COMPACT_ATOMS: atom_id res chain seq x y z
N MET A 1 -6.55 -8.67 -10.79
CA MET A 1 -5.97 -9.57 -11.82
C MET A 1 -4.59 -10.13 -11.47
N ARG A 2 -3.47 -9.38 -11.57
CA ARG A 2 -2.14 -9.97 -11.28
C ARG A 2 -2.00 -10.55 -9.86
N ALA A 3 -2.42 -9.80 -8.83
CA ALA A 3 -2.38 -10.26 -7.45
C ALA A 3 -3.25 -11.51 -7.24
N HIS A 4 -4.48 -11.50 -7.76
CA HIS A 4 -5.39 -12.66 -7.71
C HIS A 4 -4.79 -13.91 -8.38
N ASN A 5 -4.19 -13.75 -9.57
CA ASN A 5 -3.54 -14.87 -10.27
C ASN A 5 -2.33 -15.44 -9.52
N GLN A 6 -1.63 -14.62 -8.75
CA GLN A 6 -0.46 -15.03 -7.95
C GLN A 6 -0.86 -15.70 -6.64
N LEU A 7 -1.82 -15.10 -5.93
CA LEU A 7 -2.27 -15.56 -4.61
C LEU A 7 -3.30 -16.70 -4.69
N LYS A 8 -4.00 -16.83 -5.82
CA LYS A 8 -4.97 -17.90 -6.12
C LYS A 8 -6.03 -18.08 -5.02
N GLY A 9 -6.49 -16.98 -4.44
CA GLY A 9 -7.49 -17.00 -3.38
C GLY A 9 -8.19 -15.65 -3.23
N PRO A 10 -9.16 -15.57 -2.30
CA PRO A 10 -9.84 -14.32 -1.96
C PRO A 10 -8.85 -13.25 -1.49
N ILE A 11 -9.08 -12.01 -1.90
CA ILE A 11 -8.28 -10.85 -1.52
C ILE A 11 -9.18 -9.87 -0.77
N VAL A 12 -8.75 -9.50 0.42
CA VAL A 12 -9.31 -8.36 1.15
C VAL A 12 -8.39 -7.16 0.93
N LEU A 13 -8.91 -6.12 0.27
CA LEU A 13 -8.22 -4.86 0.05
C LEU A 13 -8.74 -3.82 1.05
N VAL A 14 -7.86 -3.32 1.92
CA VAL A 14 -8.15 -2.17 2.78
C VAL A 14 -7.56 -0.92 2.11
N TRP A 15 -8.40 0.08 1.82
CA TRP A 15 -8.05 1.16 0.91
C TRP A 15 -8.47 2.54 1.41
N ASP A 16 -7.68 3.56 1.09
CA ASP A 16 -8.02 4.94 1.43
C ASP A 16 -9.14 5.50 0.52
N ASN A 17 -9.58 6.70 0.86
CA ASN A 17 -10.66 7.40 0.17
C ASN A 17 -10.16 8.43 -0.84
N LEU A 18 -8.96 8.26 -1.40
CA LEU A 18 -8.50 9.12 -2.48
C LEU A 18 -9.56 9.13 -3.59
N HIS A 19 -9.88 10.31 -4.14
CA HIS A 19 -11.03 10.48 -5.04
C HIS A 19 -11.06 9.47 -6.20
N THR A 20 -9.89 9.15 -6.76
CA THR A 20 -9.72 8.15 -7.83
C THR A 20 -10.17 6.75 -7.44
N HIS A 21 -10.05 6.37 -6.16
CA HIS A 21 -10.49 5.08 -5.62
C HIS A 21 -12.02 5.01 -5.45
N LEU A 22 -12.69 6.17 -5.39
CA LEU A 22 -14.14 6.27 -5.23
C LEU A 22 -14.90 6.48 -6.55
N MET A 23 -14.17 6.60 -7.66
CA MET A 23 -14.73 6.82 -8.99
C MET A 23 -15.64 5.66 -9.42
N PRO A 24 -16.70 5.93 -10.23
CA PRO A 24 -17.64 4.89 -10.68
C PRO A 24 -16.97 3.68 -11.33
N GLN A 25 -15.94 3.89 -12.14
CA GLN A 25 -15.20 2.82 -12.81
C GLN A 25 -14.54 1.86 -11.81
N MET A 26 -14.11 2.38 -10.65
CA MET A 26 -13.54 1.55 -9.60
C MET A 26 -14.63 0.73 -8.88
N LYS A 27 -15.79 1.32 -8.63
CA LYS A 27 -16.95 0.62 -8.06
C LYS A 27 -17.44 -0.50 -8.97
N GLU A 28 -17.52 -0.23 -10.27
CA GLU A 28 -17.86 -1.23 -11.30
C GLU A 28 -16.85 -2.37 -11.33
N PHE A 29 -15.55 -2.04 -11.26
CA PHE A 29 -14.50 -3.06 -11.18
C PHE A 29 -14.63 -3.92 -9.93
N ILE A 30 -14.88 -3.33 -8.76
CA ILE A 30 -15.06 -4.08 -7.51
C ILE A 30 -16.28 -5.01 -7.61
N ALA A 31 -17.43 -4.50 -8.06
CA ALA A 31 -18.65 -5.28 -8.21
C ALA A 31 -18.50 -6.44 -9.20
N ALA A 32 -17.79 -6.22 -10.32
CA ALA A 32 -17.53 -7.26 -11.31
C ALA A 32 -16.59 -8.39 -10.82
N ASN A 33 -15.97 -8.24 -9.65
CA ASN A 33 -14.99 -9.18 -9.09
C ASN A 33 -15.31 -9.56 -7.63
N GLU A 34 -16.57 -9.41 -7.21
CA GLU A 34 -17.00 -9.65 -5.82
C GLU A 34 -16.83 -11.10 -5.34
N ASP A 35 -16.68 -12.04 -6.27
CA ASP A 35 -16.45 -13.46 -6.00
C ASP A 35 -15.06 -13.73 -5.39
N TRP A 36 -14.08 -12.85 -5.64
CA TRP A 36 -12.72 -12.98 -5.10
C TRP A 36 -12.15 -11.71 -4.49
N LEU A 37 -12.78 -10.55 -4.64
CA LEU A 37 -12.31 -9.27 -4.12
C LEU A 37 -13.31 -8.66 -3.13
N THR A 38 -12.88 -8.45 -1.89
CA THR A 38 -13.61 -7.67 -0.89
C THR A 38 -12.85 -6.40 -0.60
N VAL A 39 -13.52 -5.24 -0.63
CA VAL A 39 -12.89 -3.94 -0.36
C VAL A 39 -13.47 -3.30 0.90
N PHE A 40 -12.60 -2.90 1.82
CA PHE A 40 -12.93 -2.06 2.96
C PHE A 40 -12.26 -0.70 2.81
N HIS A 41 -13.05 0.36 2.88
CA HIS A 41 -12.53 1.71 2.89
C HIS A 41 -12.23 2.16 4.33
N PHE A 42 -11.14 2.91 4.50
CA PHE A 42 -10.90 3.61 5.77
C PHE A 42 -11.99 4.67 6.03
N PRO A 43 -12.20 5.09 7.29
CA PRO A 43 -12.89 6.35 7.58
C PRO A 43 -12.23 7.52 6.83
N PRO A 44 -12.98 8.59 6.50
CA PRO A 44 -12.39 9.80 5.96
C PRO A 44 -11.25 10.31 6.85
N ASP A 45 -10.17 10.80 6.23
CA ASP A 45 -9.03 11.42 6.90
C ASP A 45 -8.40 10.57 8.03
N ALA A 46 -8.27 9.26 7.82
CA ALA A 46 -7.63 8.32 8.75
C ALA A 46 -6.25 7.81 8.26
N PRO A 47 -5.24 8.68 8.05
CA PRO A 47 -3.93 8.27 7.57
C PRO A 47 -3.17 7.39 8.58
N ASP A 48 -3.49 7.53 9.88
CA ASP A 48 -2.95 6.72 10.98
C ASP A 48 -3.36 5.25 10.90
N LEU A 49 -4.47 4.94 10.22
CA LEU A 49 -4.91 3.58 9.97
C LEU A 49 -4.28 2.96 8.71
N ASN A 50 -3.66 3.76 7.85
CA ASN A 50 -3.09 3.28 6.59
C ASN A 50 -1.61 2.88 6.76
N PRO A 51 -1.28 1.57 6.76
CA PRO A 51 0.09 1.11 6.97
C PRO A 51 1.05 1.56 5.85
N GLN A 52 0.51 1.93 4.68
CA GLN A 52 1.29 2.52 3.59
C GLN A 52 2.00 3.81 4.02
N GLU A 53 1.42 4.60 4.93
CA GLU A 53 2.06 5.83 5.46
C GLU A 53 3.33 5.53 6.24
N GLY A 54 3.34 4.41 6.98
CA GLY A 54 4.55 3.90 7.64
C GLY A 54 5.63 3.51 6.65
N ILE A 55 5.25 2.81 5.57
CA ILE A 55 6.17 2.44 4.48
C ILE A 55 6.76 3.70 3.83
N TRP A 56 5.92 4.71 3.53
CA TRP A 56 6.39 5.97 2.96
C TRP A 56 7.30 6.74 3.90
N SER A 57 7.05 6.70 5.20
CA SER A 57 7.94 7.29 6.21
C SER A 57 9.32 6.64 6.19
N LEU A 58 9.40 5.31 6.07
CA LEU A 58 10.67 4.58 5.92
C LEU A 58 11.41 4.96 4.62
N VAL A 59 10.69 5.06 3.51
CA VAL A 59 11.26 5.47 2.22
C VAL A 59 11.82 6.90 2.31
N LYS A 60 11.02 7.86 2.79
CA LYS A 60 11.43 9.25 2.96
C LYS A 60 12.64 9.39 3.87
N ARG A 61 12.70 8.64 4.97
CA ARG A 61 13.87 8.62 5.87
C ARG A 61 15.13 8.11 5.18
N THR A 62 14.99 7.14 4.27
CA THR A 62 16.12 6.55 3.54
C THR A 62 16.66 7.49 2.47
N ILE A 63 15.79 8.20 1.76
CA ILE A 63 16.18 9.04 0.61
C ILE A 63 16.20 10.53 0.90
N GLY A 64 15.82 10.97 2.10
CA GLY A 64 15.58 12.39 2.41
C GLY A 64 16.80 13.30 2.24
N ASN A 65 18.01 12.74 2.33
CA ASN A 65 19.27 13.47 2.13
C ASN A 65 19.88 13.25 0.74
N LEU A 66 19.15 12.61 -0.19
CA LEU A 66 19.63 12.38 -1.54
C LEU A 66 19.54 13.67 -2.36
N ALA A 67 20.68 14.18 -2.80
CA ALA A 67 20.76 15.24 -3.80
C ALA A 67 20.57 14.69 -5.22
N ALA A 68 19.36 14.21 -5.53
CA ALA A 68 19.03 13.70 -6.85
C ALA A 68 19.07 14.83 -7.89
N ALA A 69 19.82 14.64 -8.97
CA ALA A 69 19.96 15.65 -10.02
C ALA A 69 18.74 15.72 -10.96
N ASN A 70 17.91 14.67 -10.99
CA ASN A 70 16.72 14.60 -11.82
C ASN A 70 15.70 13.58 -11.27
N LEU A 71 14.54 13.55 -11.91
CA LEU A 71 13.43 12.66 -11.53
C LEU A 71 13.78 11.17 -11.67
N ASP A 72 14.59 10.78 -12.66
CA ASP A 72 14.97 9.38 -12.87
C ASP A 72 15.83 8.86 -11.72
N GLN A 73 16.77 9.67 -11.22
CA GLN A 73 17.57 9.35 -10.05
C GLN A 73 16.70 9.23 -8.80
N LEU A 74 15.75 10.15 -8.60
CA LEU A 74 14.81 10.08 -7.49
C LEU A 74 13.94 8.82 -7.57
N ALA A 75 13.37 8.52 -8.75
CA ALA A 75 12.54 7.35 -8.96
C ALA A 75 13.32 6.04 -8.74
N ALA A 76 14.59 5.98 -9.17
CA ALA A 76 15.47 4.84 -8.91
C ALA A 76 15.73 4.66 -7.41
N ALA A 77 15.98 5.74 -6.68
CA ALA A 77 16.18 5.71 -5.23
C ALA A 77 14.92 5.25 -4.47
N VAL A 78 13.74 5.77 -4.85
CA VAL A 78 12.45 5.33 -4.29
C VAL A 78 12.23 3.84 -4.54
N LYS A 79 12.39 3.37 -5.78
CA LYS A 79 12.25 1.94 -6.14
C LYS A 79 13.22 1.05 -5.35
N ARG A 80 14.48 1.49 -5.19
CA ARG A 80 15.48 0.77 -4.40
C ARG A 80 15.07 0.68 -2.92
N SER A 81 14.61 1.79 -2.33
CA SER A 81 14.16 1.81 -0.95
C SER A 81 12.94 0.90 -0.74
N LEU A 82 11.95 0.95 -1.62
CA LEU A 82 10.79 0.06 -1.59
C LEU A 82 11.21 -1.41 -1.69
N LYS A 83 12.15 -1.73 -2.58
CA LYS A 83 12.67 -3.11 -2.72
C LYS A 83 13.41 -3.59 -1.48
N GLN A 84 14.15 -2.71 -0.81
CA GLN A 84 14.81 -3.03 0.47
C GLN A 84 13.79 -3.29 1.57
N THR A 85 12.74 -2.48 1.68
CA THR A 85 11.63 -2.72 2.61
C THR A 85 10.92 -4.04 2.31
N GLN A 86 10.66 -4.34 1.03
CA GLN A 86 10.05 -5.62 0.61
C GLN A 86 10.85 -6.84 1.11
N ASN A 87 12.18 -6.76 1.10
CA ASN A 87 13.05 -7.86 1.53
C ASN A 87 13.21 -7.92 3.07
N ARG A 88 12.55 -7.05 3.84
CA ARG A 88 12.63 -6.94 5.30
C ARG A 88 11.22 -6.98 5.88
N SER A 89 10.61 -8.17 5.92
CA SER A 89 9.21 -8.35 6.37
C SER A 89 8.90 -7.71 7.71
N HIS A 90 9.82 -7.78 8.69
CA HIS A 90 9.63 -7.15 10.01
C HIS A 90 9.34 -5.63 9.97
N LEU A 91 9.80 -4.91 8.93
CA LEU A 91 9.47 -3.50 8.75
C LEU A 91 8.01 -3.32 8.29
N ILE A 92 7.53 -4.23 7.44
CA ILE A 92 6.15 -4.25 6.96
C ILE A 92 5.22 -4.63 8.12
N ASP A 93 5.60 -5.65 8.89
CA ASP A 93 4.87 -6.08 10.08
C ASP A 93 4.81 -4.94 11.12
N GLY A 94 5.92 -4.23 11.33
CA GLY A 94 5.96 -3.05 12.20
C GLY A 94 5.02 -1.92 11.75
N CYS A 95 4.88 -1.70 10.44
CA CYS A 95 3.90 -0.74 9.92
C CYS A 95 2.46 -1.19 10.16
N LEU A 96 2.15 -2.48 10.02
CA LEU A 96 0.82 -3.04 10.32
C LEU A 96 0.48 -2.96 11.82
N ILE A 97 1.45 -3.29 12.68
CA ILE A 97 1.29 -3.18 14.14
C ILE A 97 1.01 -1.74 14.53
N GLY A 98 1.70 -0.77 13.91
CA GLY A 98 1.52 0.65 14.17
C GLY A 98 0.11 1.18 13.89
N THR A 99 -0.66 0.51 13.03
CA THR A 99 -2.05 0.88 12.71
C THR A 99 -3.09 0.07 13.49
N GLY A 100 -2.66 -0.89 14.33
CA GLY A 100 -3.56 -1.83 15.00
C GLY A 100 -4.19 -2.89 14.08
N LEU A 101 -3.84 -2.92 12.79
CA LEU A 101 -4.30 -3.93 11.82
C LEU A 101 -3.46 -5.21 11.93
N THR A 102 -3.40 -5.78 13.12
CA THR A 102 -2.64 -7.01 13.36
C THR A 102 -3.37 -8.22 12.79
N LEU A 103 -2.68 -9.00 11.95
CA LEU A 103 -3.17 -10.30 11.49
C LEU A 103 -2.99 -11.32 12.61
N THR A 104 -4.06 -11.62 13.36
CA THR A 104 -4.06 -12.76 14.28
C THR A 104 -4.14 -14.03 13.44
N SER A 105 -3.10 -14.87 13.52
CA SER A 105 -3.09 -16.23 12.96
C SER A 105 -3.87 -17.20 13.84
#